data_AF-A0A7W0FEY1-F1
#
_entry.id   AF-A0A7W0FEY1-F1
#
_cell.length_a   1.000
_cell.length_b   1.000
_cell.length_c   1.000
_cell.angle_alpha   90.00
_cell.angle_beta   90.00
_cell.angle_gamma   90.00
#
_symmetry.space_group_name_H-M   'P 1'
#
loop_
_entity.id
_entity.type
_entity.pdbx_description
1 polymer ?
#
loop_
_entity_poly.entity_id
_entity_poly.type
_entity_poly.pdbx_seq_one_letter_code
_entity_poly.pdbx_strand_id
1 'polypeptide(L)'
;MRERRSEKDVEYEINSLENQVSDFEMNISKINQKLESIENVVAKIGDDQSIQGILNGNLQERYSEKDIEEKKADNLRHDLEELLREIADVEAINQKSKQEIEGLDFLGEDLSDARSIISERENWVQDAQQRVEDLIRRLGNNSFHTPLVGSSISINQSRGNLPFTNQTHTKELINGKIVTVFDHPKVSVKNAIFNQGSAYPNKFSGTCGCCCCATLMRKAGFNVDEKKVVDYASSKRDENGSSLCMKDSIFSNENGGTNFLGRAKIIKGMSGLDVRAEVIPLSEVAKYVETGHGVIIGVNACIYAPELYGPYNPNTPGGHALILESVVRDGLSREIVGYYVIDSNGSTAESACRFIEANHLTKAFEKQGCRANITERIIW
;
A
#
# COMPACT_ATOMS: atom_id res chain seq x y z
N MET A 1 -33.92 17.69 -0.38
CA MET A 1 -33.89 17.76 1.10
C MET A 1 -33.97 16.33 1.59
N ARG A 2 -32.89 15.76 2.13
CA ARG A 2 -33.01 14.53 2.92
C ARG A 2 -33.74 14.91 4.21
N GLU A 3 -34.78 14.17 4.60
CA GLU A 3 -35.40 14.30 5.91
C GLU A 3 -34.32 14.11 6.98
N ARG A 4 -34.23 15.04 7.93
CA ARG A 4 -33.24 14.96 9.02
C ARG A 4 -33.73 13.93 10.03
N ARG A 5 -32.87 12.96 10.35
CA ARG A 5 -33.12 11.94 11.37
C ARG A 5 -33.15 12.55 12.77
N SER A 6 -34.00 12.03 13.64
CA SER A 6 -34.09 12.44 15.03
C SER A 6 -33.01 11.76 15.89
N GLU A 7 -32.72 12.29 17.08
CA GLU A 7 -31.79 11.67 18.05
C GLU A 7 -32.15 10.20 18.34
N LYS A 8 -33.45 9.88 18.37
CA LYS A 8 -33.94 8.51 18.58
C LYS A 8 -33.62 7.58 17.41
N ASP A 9 -33.63 8.10 16.19
CA ASP A 9 -33.29 7.31 15.00
C ASP A 9 -31.79 7.00 14.98
N VAL A 10 -30.95 7.99 15.32
CA VAL A 10 -29.50 7.83 15.45
C VAL A 10 -29.17 6.82 16.56
N GLU A 11 -29.80 6.95 17.73
CA GLU A 11 -29.60 6.03 18.85
C GLU A 11 -29.97 4.58 18.49
N TYR A 12 -31.08 4.36 17.77
CA TYR A 12 -31.47 3.03 17.31
C TYR A 12 -30.41 2.42 16.37
N GLU A 13 -29.83 3.22 15.49
CA GLU A 13 -28.82 2.77 14.54
C GLU A 13 -27.48 2.47 15.21
N ILE A 14 -27.06 3.27 16.20
CA ILE A 14 -25.89 2.97 17.04
C ILE A 14 -26.06 1.58 17.68
N ASN A 15 -27.19 1.32 18.34
CA ASN A 15 -27.45 0.03 18.99
C ASN A 15 -27.49 -1.13 17.99
N SER A 16 -28.02 -0.91 16.78
CA SER A 16 -28.00 -1.92 15.71
C SER A 16 -26.57 -2.25 15.27
N LEU A 17 -25.73 -1.24 15.05
CA LEU A 17 -24.35 -1.42 14.62
C LEU A 17 -23.47 -2.01 15.73
N GLU A 18 -23.72 -1.68 17.00
CA GLU A 18 -23.05 -2.32 18.15
C GLU A 18 -23.19 -3.85 18.12
N ASN A 19 -24.40 -4.34 17.85
CA ASN A 19 -24.66 -5.78 17.73
C ASN A 19 -23.91 -6.38 16.54
N GLN A 20 -23.93 -5.71 15.39
CA GLN A 20 -23.23 -6.20 14.19
C GLN A 20 -21.71 -6.23 14.37
N VAL A 21 -21.13 -5.24 15.06
CA VAL A 21 -19.70 -5.23 15.43
C VAL A 21 -19.39 -6.40 16.36
N SER A 22 -20.24 -6.68 17.36
CA SER A 22 -20.04 -7.82 18.26
C SER A 22 -20.11 -9.17 17.53
N ASP A 23 -21.04 -9.32 16.58
CA ASP A 23 -21.14 -10.51 15.73
C ASP A 23 -19.90 -10.69 14.85
N PHE A 24 -19.41 -9.60 14.26
CA PHE A 24 -18.16 -9.60 13.49
C PHE A 24 -16.97 -10.05 14.35
N GLU A 25 -16.79 -9.47 15.54
CA GLU A 25 -15.71 -9.82 16.47
C GLU A 25 -15.74 -11.32 16.84
N MET A 26 -16.94 -11.86 17.08
CA MET A 26 -17.10 -13.27 17.37
C MET A 26 -16.72 -14.14 16.16
N ASN A 27 -17.12 -13.75 14.95
CA ASN A 27 -16.85 -14.50 13.73
C ASN A 27 -15.36 -14.48 13.38
N ILE A 28 -14.72 -13.32 13.43
CA ILE A 28 -13.28 -13.19 13.11
C ILE A 28 -12.43 -13.96 14.12
N SER A 29 -12.81 -13.96 15.40
CA SER A 29 -12.15 -14.75 16.44
C SER A 29 -12.22 -16.25 16.15
N LYS A 30 -13.41 -16.76 15.79
CA LYS A 30 -13.60 -18.17 15.41
C LYS A 30 -12.79 -18.56 14.17
N ILE A 31 -12.72 -17.69 13.17
CA ILE A 31 -11.94 -17.94 11.95
C ILE A 31 -10.45 -17.99 12.27
N ASN A 32 -9.94 -17.02 13.05
CA ASN A 32 -8.53 -16.98 13.45
C ASN A 32 -8.11 -18.21 14.28
N GLN A 33 -8.95 -18.66 15.23
CA GLN A 33 -8.67 -19.89 16.01
C GLN A 33 -8.59 -21.14 15.11
N LYS A 34 -9.46 -21.23 14.10
CA LYS A 34 -9.43 -22.35 13.14
C LYS A 34 -8.20 -22.29 12.24
N LEU A 35 -7.84 -21.10 11.74
CA LEU A 35 -6.62 -20.90 10.95
C LEU A 35 -5.39 -21.36 11.74
N GLU A 36 -5.22 -20.86 12.97
CA GLU A 36 -4.10 -21.24 13.83
C GLU A 36 -4.06 -22.76 14.09
N SER A 37 -5.22 -23.39 14.30
CA SER A 37 -5.32 -24.84 14.49
C SER A 37 -4.86 -25.63 13.26
N ILE A 38 -5.28 -25.20 12.07
CA ILE A 38 -4.91 -25.87 10.81
C ILE A 38 -3.43 -25.64 10.50
N GLU A 39 -2.92 -24.42 10.66
CA GLU A 39 -1.50 -24.08 10.45
C GLU A 39 -0.59 -24.89 11.38
N ASN A 40 -0.98 -25.04 12.64
CA ASN A 40 -0.25 -25.87 13.60
C ASN A 40 -0.21 -27.36 13.20
N VAL A 41 -1.26 -27.86 12.56
CA VAL A 41 -1.31 -29.25 12.07
C VAL A 41 -0.49 -29.39 10.79
N VAL A 42 -0.57 -28.43 9.86
CA VAL A 42 0.25 -28.38 8.65
C VAL A 42 1.74 -28.36 9.00
N ALA A 43 2.14 -27.57 9.99
CA ALA A 43 3.54 -27.51 10.44
C ALA A 43 4.06 -28.82 11.04
N LYS A 44 3.17 -29.71 11.52
CA LYS A 44 3.52 -31.00 12.15
C LYS A 44 3.39 -32.19 11.21
N ILE A 45 2.59 -32.06 10.16
CA ILE A 45 2.46 -33.09 9.13
C ILE A 45 3.73 -33.05 8.26
N GLY A 46 4.46 -34.18 8.26
CA GLY A 46 5.62 -34.38 7.40
C GLY A 46 5.24 -34.53 5.93
N ASP A 47 5.90 -35.42 5.19
CA ASP A 47 5.82 -35.52 3.72
C ASP A 47 4.51 -36.15 3.15
N ASP A 48 3.42 -36.23 3.93
CA ASP A 48 2.15 -36.75 3.43
C ASP A 48 1.45 -35.71 2.53
N GLN A 49 1.79 -35.78 1.24
CA GLN A 49 1.28 -34.89 0.21
C GLN A 49 -0.25 -34.91 0.08
N SER A 50 -0.90 -36.03 0.41
CA SER A 50 -2.35 -36.15 0.27
C SER A 50 -3.05 -35.37 1.38
N ILE A 51 -2.56 -35.48 2.62
CA ILE A 51 -3.13 -34.74 3.75
C ILE A 51 -2.75 -33.26 3.67
N GLN A 52 -1.53 -32.92 3.25
CA GLN A 52 -1.13 -31.53 3.01
C GLN A 52 -2.02 -30.83 1.97
N GLY A 53 -2.36 -31.51 0.87
CA GLY A 53 -3.27 -30.96 -0.14
C GLY A 53 -4.65 -30.60 0.42
N ILE A 54 -5.22 -31.45 1.26
CA ILE A 54 -6.51 -31.21 1.92
C ILE A 54 -6.42 -30.03 2.90
N LEU A 55 -5.38 -30.00 3.74
CA LEU A 55 -5.22 -28.93 4.73
C LEU A 55 -4.94 -27.57 4.09
N ASN A 56 -4.18 -27.54 2.99
CA ASN A 56 -3.97 -26.31 2.21
C ASN A 56 -5.27 -25.81 1.57
N GLY A 57 -6.11 -26.72 1.08
CA GLY A 57 -7.47 -26.36 0.60
C GLY A 57 -8.34 -25.77 1.70
N ASN A 58 -8.30 -26.36 2.91
CA ASN A 58 -9.02 -25.82 4.07
C ASN A 58 -8.49 -24.45 4.50
N LEU A 59 -7.16 -24.24 4.48
CA LEU A 59 -6.59 -22.92 4.74
C LEU A 59 -7.10 -21.89 3.73
N GLN A 60 -7.09 -22.22 2.43
CA GLN A 60 -7.56 -21.34 1.38
C GLN A 60 -9.04 -20.93 1.58
N GLU A 61 -9.90 -21.90 1.92
CA GLU A 61 -11.30 -21.62 2.24
C GLU A 61 -11.42 -20.66 3.43
N ARG A 62 -10.67 -20.89 4.53
CA ARG A 62 -10.73 -20.04 5.73
C ARG A 62 -10.15 -18.64 5.51
N TYR A 63 -9.09 -18.51 4.71
CA TYR A 63 -8.58 -17.21 4.31
C TYR A 63 -9.59 -16.44 3.43
N SER A 64 -10.34 -17.14 2.59
CA SER A 64 -11.41 -16.53 1.79
C SER A 64 -12.59 -16.09 2.66
N GLU A 65 -12.99 -16.90 3.65
CA GLU A 65 -14.00 -16.51 4.65
C GLU A 65 -13.57 -15.28 5.45
N LYS A 66 -12.28 -15.22 5.83
CA LYS A 66 -11.70 -14.07 6.55
C LYS A 66 -11.80 -12.78 5.73
N ASP A 67 -11.42 -12.82 4.45
CA ASP A 67 -11.52 -11.67 3.53
C ASP A 67 -12.97 -11.17 3.37
N ILE A 68 -13.95 -12.09 3.36
CA ILE A 68 -15.37 -11.73 3.32
C ILE A 68 -15.80 -11.02 4.60
N GLU A 69 -15.41 -11.53 5.77
CA GLU A 69 -15.74 -10.88 7.05
C GLU A 69 -15.02 -9.53 7.21
N GLU A 70 -13.77 -9.40 6.76
CA GLU A 70 -13.02 -8.13 6.78
C GLU A 70 -13.68 -7.08 5.88
N LYS A 71 -14.23 -7.46 4.71
CA LYS A 71 -15.06 -6.57 3.89
C LYS A 71 -16.35 -6.13 4.58
N LYS A 72 -16.94 -6.96 5.44
CA LYS A 72 -18.10 -6.54 6.27
C LYS A 72 -17.68 -5.51 7.31
N ALA A 73 -16.50 -5.65 7.91
CA ALA A 73 -15.96 -4.65 8.83
C ALA A 73 -15.75 -3.29 8.15
N ASP A 74 -15.32 -3.27 6.89
CA ASP A 74 -15.22 -2.03 6.11
C ASP A 74 -16.59 -1.36 5.92
N ASN A 75 -17.64 -2.13 5.63
CA ASN A 75 -19.01 -1.61 5.51
C ASN A 75 -19.52 -1.08 6.87
N LEU A 76 -19.36 -1.86 7.95
CA LEU A 76 -19.77 -1.42 9.30
C LEU A 76 -19.04 -0.13 9.71
N ARG A 77 -17.76 -0.01 9.36
CA ARG A 77 -16.99 1.20 9.62
C ARG A 77 -17.50 2.39 8.81
N HIS A 78 -17.90 2.17 7.55
CA HIS A 78 -18.49 3.22 6.73
C HIS A 78 -19.79 3.76 7.37
N ASP A 79 -20.66 2.85 7.82
CA ASP A 79 -21.94 3.20 8.46
C ASP A 79 -21.71 3.96 9.78
N LEU A 80 -20.74 3.52 10.59
CA LEU A 80 -20.33 4.23 11.83
C LEU A 80 -19.74 5.62 11.54
N GLU A 81 -18.95 5.77 10.46
CA GLU A 81 -18.41 7.07 10.04
C GLU A 81 -19.50 8.00 9.48
N GLU A 82 -20.57 7.48 8.87
CA GLU A 82 -21.76 8.26 8.50
C GLU A 82 -22.52 8.72 9.76
N LEU A 83 -22.71 7.85 10.75
CA LEU A 83 -23.34 8.22 12.02
C LEU A 83 -22.58 9.33 12.77
N LEU A 84 -21.24 9.32 12.76
CA LEU A 84 -20.48 10.43 13.35
C LEU A 84 -20.79 11.78 12.71
N ARG A 85 -21.06 11.81 11.40
CA ARG A 85 -21.47 13.05 10.72
C ARG A 85 -22.87 13.46 11.13
N GLU A 86 -23.80 12.50 11.26
CA GLU A 86 -25.16 12.79 11.74
C GLU A 86 -25.14 13.33 13.18
N ILE A 87 -24.31 12.77 14.06
CA ILE A 87 -24.14 13.25 15.44
C ILE A 87 -23.52 14.66 15.45
N ALA A 88 -22.55 14.94 14.58
CA ALA A 88 -21.96 16.28 14.46
C ALA A 88 -22.97 17.32 13.96
N ASP A 89 -23.90 16.94 13.08
CA ASP A 89 -25.00 17.81 12.66
C ASP A 89 -25.96 18.13 13.84
N VAL A 90 -26.25 17.14 14.70
CA VAL A 90 -27.03 17.34 15.93
C VAL A 90 -26.30 18.28 16.89
N GLU A 91 -24.99 18.12 17.06
CA GLU A 91 -24.16 19.01 17.87
C GLU A 91 -24.19 20.46 17.37
N ALA A 92 -24.03 20.66 16.05
CA ALA A 92 -24.06 21.97 15.44
C ALA A 92 -25.43 22.67 15.63
N ILE A 93 -26.52 21.92 15.52
CA ILE A 93 -27.87 22.43 15.83
C ILE A 93 -27.97 22.81 17.30
N ASN A 94 -27.46 21.98 18.20
CA ASN A 94 -27.52 22.24 19.63
C ASN A 94 -26.72 23.50 20.03
N GLN A 95 -25.53 23.69 19.45
CA GLN A 95 -24.73 24.89 19.65
C GLN A 95 -25.43 26.14 19.12
N LYS A 96 -26.09 26.03 17.96
CA LYS A 96 -26.90 27.13 17.43
C LYS A 96 -28.07 27.47 18.35
N SER A 97 -28.82 26.47 18.82
CA SER A 97 -29.90 26.69 19.78
C SER A 97 -29.40 27.38 21.05
N LYS A 98 -28.25 26.95 21.59
CA LYS A 98 -27.59 27.57 22.75
C LYS A 98 -27.28 29.05 22.56
N GLN A 99 -26.75 29.43 21.39
CA GLN A 99 -26.47 30.84 21.07
C GLN A 99 -27.77 31.68 20.98
N GLU A 100 -28.83 31.11 20.40
CA GLU A 100 -30.11 31.82 20.25
C GLU A 100 -30.80 32.06 21.60
N ILE A 101 -30.78 31.09 22.53
CA ILE A 101 -31.37 31.29 23.87
C ILE A 101 -30.52 32.20 24.77
N GLU A 102 -29.19 32.25 24.62
CA GLU A 102 -28.37 33.26 25.32
C GLU A 102 -28.80 34.70 24.98
N GLY A 103 -29.25 34.95 23.75
CA GLY A 103 -29.79 36.24 23.34
C GLY A 103 -31.15 36.60 23.98
N LEU A 104 -31.95 35.58 24.34
CA LEU A 104 -33.24 35.75 25.01
C LEU A 104 -33.10 35.91 26.54
N ASP A 105 -32.01 35.41 27.11
CA ASP A 105 -31.64 35.62 28.53
C ASP A 105 -31.52 37.12 28.87
N PHE A 106 -31.04 37.91 27.92
CA PHE A 106 -30.96 39.37 28.03
C PHE A 106 -32.33 40.06 28.16
N LEU A 107 -33.40 39.41 27.67
CA LEU A 107 -34.77 39.92 27.74
C LEU A 107 -35.50 39.50 29.03
N GLY A 108 -34.87 38.69 29.88
CA GLY A 108 -35.41 38.28 31.18
C GLY A 108 -36.45 37.16 31.12
N GLU A 109 -36.49 36.41 30.01
CA GLU A 109 -37.35 35.21 29.87
C GLU A 109 -36.80 34.03 30.69
N ASP A 110 -37.70 33.21 31.26
CA ASP A 110 -37.31 31.95 31.91
C ASP A 110 -37.05 30.88 30.85
N LEU A 111 -35.78 30.50 30.72
CA LEU A 111 -35.31 29.53 29.72
C LEU A 111 -34.75 28.26 30.38
N SER A 112 -35.12 27.98 31.63
CA SER A 112 -34.65 26.82 32.39
C SER A 112 -34.88 25.49 31.68
N ASP A 113 -36.08 25.26 31.13
CA ASP A 113 -36.42 24.04 30.38
C ASP A 113 -35.58 23.90 29.10
N ALA A 114 -35.39 24.99 28.35
CA ALA A 114 -34.58 24.98 27.13
C ALA A 114 -33.11 24.68 27.42
N ARG A 115 -32.56 25.22 28.53
CA ARG A 115 -31.21 24.91 29.00
C ARG A 115 -31.07 23.44 29.40
N SER A 116 -32.09 22.86 30.04
CA SER A 116 -32.10 21.43 30.38
C SER A 116 -32.00 20.57 29.12
N ILE A 117 -32.83 20.83 28.10
CA ILE A 117 -32.82 20.09 26.83
C ILE A 117 -31.47 20.19 26.13
N ILE A 118 -30.86 21.38 26.08
CA ILE A 118 -29.55 21.58 25.46
C ILE A 118 -28.48 20.80 26.21
N SER A 119 -28.48 20.83 27.54
CA SER A 119 -27.52 20.09 28.36
C SER A 119 -27.69 18.57 28.21
N GLU A 120 -28.92 18.07 28.19
CA GLU A 120 -29.22 16.66 27.93
C GLU A 120 -28.70 16.22 26.56
N ARG A 121 -28.91 17.05 25.52
CA ARG A 121 -28.40 16.77 24.18
C ARG A 121 -26.88 16.86 24.08
N GLU A 122 -26.22 17.81 24.78
CA GLU A 122 -24.74 17.88 24.85
C GLU A 122 -24.17 16.58 25.45
N ASN A 123 -24.78 16.07 26.52
CA ASN A 123 -24.38 14.81 27.14
C ASN A 123 -24.60 13.62 26.21
N TRP A 124 -25.75 13.55 25.53
CA TRP A 124 -26.04 12.48 24.57
C TRP A 124 -25.06 12.49 23.38
N VAL A 125 -24.76 13.66 22.81
CA VAL A 125 -23.78 13.78 21.72
C VAL A 125 -22.41 13.23 22.14
N GLN A 126 -21.94 13.59 23.33
CA GLN A 126 -20.65 13.10 23.84
C GLN A 126 -20.64 11.58 24.04
N ASP A 127 -21.70 11.02 24.64
CA ASP A 127 -21.83 9.57 24.83
C ASP A 127 -21.89 8.82 23.49
N ALA A 128 -22.73 9.30 22.57
CA ALA A 128 -22.89 8.72 21.24
C ALA A 128 -21.59 8.77 20.43
N GLN A 129 -20.88 9.91 20.42
CA GLN A 129 -19.57 10.03 19.78
C GLN A 129 -18.58 9.02 20.37
N GLN A 130 -18.49 8.95 21.70
CA GLN A 130 -17.55 8.06 22.38
C GLN A 130 -17.82 6.57 22.08
N ARG A 131 -19.10 6.18 22.03
CA ARG A 131 -19.53 4.80 21.68
C ARG A 131 -19.19 4.47 20.24
N VAL A 132 -19.53 5.35 19.30
CA VAL A 132 -19.26 5.12 17.87
C VAL A 132 -17.75 5.07 17.60
N GLU A 133 -16.95 5.94 18.22
CA GLU A 133 -15.49 5.91 18.14
C GLU A 133 -14.89 4.62 18.72
N ASP A 134 -15.43 4.11 19.83
CA ASP A 134 -15.01 2.82 20.40
C ASP A 134 -15.28 1.66 19.43
N LEU A 135 -16.45 1.65 18.79
CA LEU A 135 -16.80 0.63 17.79
C LEU A 135 -15.86 0.67 16.58
N ILE A 136 -15.57 1.86 16.06
CA ILE A 136 -14.59 2.04 14.98
C ILE A 136 -13.20 1.53 15.40
N ARG A 137 -12.79 1.81 16.64
CA ARG A 137 -11.51 1.34 17.19
C ARG A 137 -11.48 -0.18 17.31
N ARG A 138 -12.58 -0.79 17.78
CA ARG A 138 -12.72 -2.25 17.92
C ARG A 138 -12.62 -2.97 16.58
N LEU A 139 -13.24 -2.41 15.53
CA LEU A 139 -13.06 -2.89 14.15
C LEU A 139 -11.60 -2.80 13.68
N GLY A 140 -10.84 -1.79 14.13
CA GLY A 140 -9.42 -1.62 13.77
C GLY A 140 -8.41 -2.46 14.58
N ASN A 141 -8.72 -2.81 15.83
CA ASN A 141 -7.80 -3.57 16.69
C ASN A 141 -7.75 -5.07 16.37
N ASN A 142 -8.77 -5.62 15.71
CA ASN A 142 -8.79 -7.02 15.27
C ASN A 142 -7.85 -7.33 14.10
N SER A 143 -7.15 -6.32 13.57
CA SER A 143 -6.10 -6.49 12.55
C SER A 143 -4.71 -6.82 13.13
N PHE A 144 -4.57 -6.95 14.47
CA PHE A 144 -3.28 -7.22 15.12
C PHE A 144 -3.23 -8.59 15.81
N HIS A 145 -3.00 -9.64 15.02
CA HIS A 145 -2.25 -10.80 15.49
C HIS A 145 -1.49 -11.44 14.33
N THR A 146 -0.31 -10.89 14.03
CA THR A 146 0.75 -11.63 13.32
C THR A 146 1.67 -12.20 14.40
N PRO A 147 1.80 -13.53 14.56
CA PRO A 147 2.82 -14.07 15.45
C PRO A 147 4.20 -13.75 14.87
N LEU A 148 4.98 -12.96 15.59
CA LEU A 148 6.43 -12.88 15.40
C LEU A 148 7.03 -14.23 15.82
N VAL A 149 7.15 -15.18 14.90
CA VAL A 149 8.05 -16.33 15.09
C VAL A 149 9.38 -16.00 14.43
N GLY A 150 10.25 -15.42 15.24
CA GLY A 150 11.69 -15.55 15.03
C GLY A 150 12.07 -17.02 15.21
N SER A 151 12.31 -17.71 14.10
CA SER A 151 13.11 -18.92 14.12
C SER A 151 13.95 -18.96 12.85
N SER A 152 15.26 -18.81 13.05
CA SER A 152 16.31 -19.13 12.10
C SER A 152 16.18 -20.59 11.68
N ILE A 153 15.49 -20.84 10.55
CA ILE A 153 15.50 -22.13 9.88
C ILE A 153 16.27 -21.96 8.57
N SER A 154 17.45 -22.56 8.54
CA SER A 154 18.25 -22.75 7.35
C SER A 154 17.57 -23.80 6.46
N ILE A 155 16.80 -23.38 5.45
CA ILE A 155 16.31 -24.29 4.41
C ILE A 155 16.64 -23.73 3.02
N ASN A 156 17.44 -24.50 2.29
CA ASN A 156 17.64 -24.37 0.85
C ASN A 156 16.39 -24.92 0.12
N GLN A 157 15.34 -24.10 -0.03
CA GLN A 157 14.23 -24.34 -0.95
C GLN A 157 13.91 -23.02 -1.69
N SER A 158 13.48 -23.14 -2.96
CA SER A 158 13.39 -22.08 -3.96
C SER A 158 12.73 -20.79 -3.45
N ARG A 159 13.53 -19.75 -3.19
CA ARG A 159 13.07 -18.42 -2.82
C ARG A 159 12.45 -17.73 -4.05
N GLY A 160 11.20 -17.27 -3.96
CA GLY A 160 10.60 -16.41 -5.00
C GLY A 160 9.14 -16.62 -5.39
N ASN A 161 8.40 -17.54 -4.76
CA ASN A 161 6.99 -17.75 -5.09
C ASN A 161 6.13 -17.61 -3.84
N LEU A 162 5.26 -16.59 -3.80
CA LEU A 162 4.15 -16.52 -2.87
C LEU A 162 2.86 -16.90 -3.63
N PRO A 163 2.07 -17.87 -3.12
CA PRO A 163 0.81 -18.25 -3.77
C PRO A 163 -0.29 -17.18 -3.62
N PHE A 164 -0.13 -16.23 -2.70
CA PHE A 164 -1.02 -15.11 -2.41
C PHE A 164 -0.22 -13.89 -1.91
N THR A 165 -0.81 -12.70 -1.97
CA THR A 165 -0.17 -11.45 -1.51
C THR A 165 -0.10 -11.40 0.01
N ASN A 166 1.04 -10.98 0.57
CA ASN A 166 1.11 -10.54 1.97
C ASN A 166 1.00 -9.02 2.09
N GLN A 167 0.58 -8.32 1.03
CA GLN A 167 0.27 -6.90 1.14
C GLN A 167 -0.82 -6.67 2.15
N THR A 168 -0.53 -5.79 3.08
CA THR A 168 -1.51 -5.17 3.96
C THR A 168 -1.81 -3.76 3.44
N HIS A 169 -2.52 -2.95 4.22
CA HIS A 169 -2.58 -1.52 4.01
C HIS A 169 -2.67 -0.82 5.35
N THR A 170 -2.23 0.44 5.41
CA THR A 170 -2.35 1.29 6.58
C THR A 170 -3.18 2.53 6.24
N LYS A 171 -3.88 3.08 7.25
CA LYS A 171 -4.47 4.41 7.14
C LYS A 171 -3.46 5.43 7.65
N GLU A 172 -3.09 6.40 6.83
CA GLU A 172 -2.17 7.48 7.19
C GLU A 172 -2.83 8.85 6.96
N LEU A 173 -2.34 9.89 7.64
CA LEU A 173 -2.69 11.28 7.35
C LEU A 173 -1.58 11.90 6.51
N ILE A 174 -1.85 12.14 5.22
CA ILE A 174 -0.91 12.80 4.29
C ILE A 174 -1.53 14.10 3.83
N ASN A 175 -0.83 15.22 4.03
CA ASN A 175 -1.28 16.57 3.63
C ASN A 175 -2.70 16.91 4.15
N GLY A 176 -3.04 16.46 5.37
CA GLY A 176 -4.35 16.69 5.99
C GLY A 176 -5.49 15.80 5.47
N LYS A 177 -5.20 14.83 4.59
CA LYS A 177 -6.17 13.84 4.10
C LYS A 177 -5.89 12.46 4.66
N ILE A 178 -6.95 11.76 5.07
CA ILE A 178 -6.86 10.35 5.43
C ILE A 178 -6.71 9.55 4.14
N VAL A 179 -5.64 8.78 4.06
CA VAL A 179 -5.30 7.97 2.89
C VAL A 179 -5.10 6.51 3.29
N THR A 180 -5.39 5.62 2.36
CA THR A 180 -5.00 4.21 2.43
C THR A 180 -3.66 4.05 1.69
N VAL A 181 -2.61 3.69 2.42
CA VAL A 181 -1.29 3.35 1.88
C VAL A 181 -1.23 1.82 1.77
N PHE A 182 -1.03 1.30 0.57
CA PHE A 182 -0.89 -0.15 0.38
C PHE A 182 0.51 -0.58 0.83
N ASP A 183 0.57 -1.66 1.60
CA ASP A 183 1.78 -2.21 2.22
C ASP A 183 2.53 -1.21 3.13
N HIS A 184 3.82 -1.47 3.41
CA HIS A 184 4.66 -0.73 4.34
C HIS A 184 5.89 -0.15 3.63
N PRO A 185 5.73 0.86 2.74
CA PRO A 185 6.82 1.37 1.91
C PRO A 185 8.03 1.89 2.71
N LYS A 186 7.82 2.33 3.96
CA LYS A 186 8.87 2.80 4.87
C LYS A 186 9.66 1.66 5.53
N VAL A 187 9.12 0.44 5.56
CA VAL A 187 9.75 -0.75 6.16
C VAL A 187 10.44 -1.60 5.09
N SER A 188 9.82 -1.73 3.93
CA SER A 188 10.27 -2.55 2.82
C SER A 188 11.55 -2.03 2.15
N VAL A 189 11.90 -0.77 2.38
CA VAL A 189 13.11 -0.11 1.87
C VAL A 189 14.42 -0.79 2.28
N LYS A 190 14.42 -1.65 3.30
CA LYS A 190 15.60 -2.46 3.69
C LYS A 190 16.10 -3.37 2.57
N ASN A 191 15.23 -3.74 1.63
CA ASN A 191 15.59 -4.55 0.46
C ASN A 191 15.99 -3.71 -0.76
N ALA A 192 15.91 -2.39 -0.67
CA ALA A 192 16.30 -1.48 -1.75
C ALA A 192 17.81 -1.49 -2.02
N ILE A 193 18.15 -1.34 -3.29
CA ILE A 193 19.46 -0.89 -3.74
C ILE A 193 19.40 0.63 -3.91
N PHE A 194 20.30 1.32 -3.22
CA PHE A 194 20.50 2.76 -3.29
C PHE A 194 21.98 3.05 -3.59
N ASN A 195 22.31 4.31 -3.85
CA ASN A 195 23.61 4.75 -4.33
C ASN A 195 24.05 4.03 -5.63
N GLN A 196 23.23 4.15 -6.67
CA GLN A 196 23.51 3.57 -7.97
C GLN A 196 24.89 3.97 -8.51
N GLY A 197 25.56 3.05 -9.19
CA GLY A 197 26.87 3.21 -9.79
C GLY A 197 28.02 2.99 -8.80
N SER A 198 27.73 2.83 -7.52
CA SER A 198 28.75 2.62 -6.48
C SER A 198 29.46 1.27 -6.61
N ALA A 199 28.83 0.27 -7.24
CA ALA A 199 29.47 -1.02 -7.54
C ALA A 199 30.63 -0.91 -8.56
N TYR A 200 30.61 0.13 -9.41
CA TYR A 200 31.59 0.34 -10.48
C TYR A 200 31.96 1.82 -10.63
N PRO A 201 32.68 2.40 -9.64
CA PRO A 201 33.07 3.79 -9.69
C PRO A 201 33.75 4.14 -11.01
N ASN A 202 33.27 5.19 -11.67
CA ASN A 202 33.77 5.71 -12.96
C ASN A 202 33.59 4.81 -14.19
N LYS A 203 32.97 3.62 -14.07
CA LYS A 203 32.79 2.71 -15.22
C LYS A 203 31.32 2.53 -15.60
N PHE A 204 30.44 2.35 -14.62
CA PHE A 204 29.00 2.21 -14.80
C PHE A 204 28.27 3.10 -13.80
N SER A 205 27.72 4.24 -14.21
CA SER A 205 26.88 5.10 -13.37
C SER A 205 25.44 5.24 -13.88
N GLY A 206 25.15 4.75 -15.09
CA GLY A 206 23.80 4.67 -15.67
C GLY A 206 22.97 3.46 -15.20
N THR A 207 23.18 2.97 -13.98
CA THR A 207 22.74 1.64 -13.52
C THR A 207 21.35 1.60 -12.87
N CYS A 208 20.55 2.67 -12.94
CA CYS A 208 19.24 2.74 -12.28
C CYS A 208 18.34 1.54 -12.56
N GLY A 209 18.26 1.10 -13.83
CA GLY A 209 17.46 -0.07 -14.19
C GLY A 209 18.04 -1.39 -13.68
N CYS A 210 19.36 -1.51 -13.57
CA CYS A 210 20.02 -2.67 -12.94
C CYS A 210 19.75 -2.70 -11.43
N CYS A 211 19.81 -1.54 -10.76
CA CYS A 211 19.46 -1.39 -9.34
C CYS A 211 17.99 -1.77 -9.10
N CYS A 212 17.07 -1.35 -9.96
CA CYS A 212 15.67 -1.77 -9.89
C CYS A 212 15.51 -3.29 -10.06
N CYS A 213 16.20 -3.91 -11.02
CA CYS A 213 16.17 -5.37 -11.17
C CYS A 213 16.67 -6.07 -9.90
N ALA A 214 17.76 -5.59 -9.30
CA ALA A 214 18.30 -6.11 -8.05
C ALA A 214 17.31 -5.92 -6.88
N THR A 215 16.73 -4.74 -6.70
CA THR A 215 15.72 -4.47 -5.66
C THR A 215 14.51 -5.39 -5.80
N LEU A 216 13.95 -5.53 -7.00
CA LEU A 216 12.80 -6.40 -7.25
C LEU A 216 13.12 -7.86 -6.93
N MET A 217 14.29 -8.36 -7.36
CA MET A 217 14.75 -9.70 -7.03
C MET A 217 15.01 -9.88 -5.52
N ARG A 218 15.57 -8.88 -4.83
CA ARG A 218 15.73 -8.91 -3.37
C ARG A 218 14.40 -8.98 -2.63
N LYS A 219 13.39 -8.23 -3.10
CA LYS A 219 12.02 -8.32 -2.57
C LYS A 219 11.44 -9.72 -2.76
N ALA A 220 11.73 -10.37 -3.89
CA ALA A 220 11.38 -11.77 -4.13
C ALA A 220 12.30 -12.79 -3.37
N GLY A 221 13.16 -12.34 -2.45
CA GLY A 221 13.98 -13.20 -1.60
C GLY A 221 15.32 -13.64 -2.19
N PHE A 222 15.71 -13.16 -3.37
CA PHE A 222 17.00 -13.47 -3.98
C PHE A 222 18.13 -12.61 -3.39
N ASN A 223 19.28 -13.21 -3.13
CA ASN A 223 20.45 -12.48 -2.64
C ASN A 223 21.29 -11.92 -3.82
N VAL A 224 20.85 -10.78 -4.34
CA VAL A 224 21.46 -10.10 -5.48
C VAL A 224 21.73 -8.63 -5.15
N ASP A 225 22.81 -8.07 -5.70
CA ASP A 225 23.22 -6.68 -5.55
C ASP A 225 23.40 -6.03 -6.93
N GLU A 226 23.68 -4.72 -6.96
CA GLU A 226 23.95 -3.98 -8.21
C GLU A 226 25.05 -4.65 -9.04
N LYS A 227 26.16 -5.04 -8.39
CA LYS A 227 27.34 -5.58 -9.07
C LYS A 227 27.00 -6.84 -9.87
N LYS A 228 26.30 -7.79 -9.24
CA LYS A 228 25.86 -9.04 -9.89
C LYS A 228 24.96 -8.76 -11.09
N VAL A 229 24.06 -7.79 -10.99
CA VAL A 229 23.17 -7.43 -12.10
C VAL A 229 23.92 -6.77 -13.25
N VAL A 230 24.83 -5.84 -12.96
CA VAL A 230 25.65 -5.19 -14.00
C VAL A 230 26.57 -6.21 -14.69
N ASP A 231 27.17 -7.14 -13.94
CA ASP A 231 28.00 -8.22 -14.49
C ASP A 231 27.21 -9.13 -15.43
N TYR A 232 25.98 -9.49 -15.02
CA TYR A 232 25.08 -10.27 -15.86
C TYR A 232 24.66 -9.48 -17.10
N ALA A 233 24.13 -8.27 -16.93
CA ALA A 233 23.56 -7.47 -18.01
C ALA A 233 24.61 -7.07 -19.07
N SER A 234 25.85 -6.78 -18.65
CA SER A 234 26.93 -6.40 -19.56
C SER A 234 27.56 -7.58 -20.29
N SER A 235 27.42 -8.81 -19.78
CA SER A 235 27.97 -10.03 -20.40
C SER A 235 26.97 -10.78 -21.28
N LYS A 236 25.67 -10.49 -21.15
CA LYS A 236 24.60 -11.17 -21.88
C LYS A 236 24.05 -10.34 -23.03
N ARG A 237 23.45 -11.03 -24.00
CA ARG A 237 22.83 -10.46 -25.19
C ARG A 237 21.39 -10.95 -25.33
N ASP A 238 20.55 -10.14 -25.97
CA ASP A 238 19.20 -10.53 -26.37
C ASP A 238 19.20 -11.39 -27.66
N GLU A 239 18.01 -11.83 -28.10
CA GLU A 239 17.86 -12.62 -29.33
C GLU A 239 18.38 -11.91 -30.60
N ASN A 240 18.49 -10.58 -30.58
CA ASN A 240 19.02 -9.79 -31.69
C ASN A 240 20.54 -9.56 -31.56
N GLY A 241 21.19 -10.18 -30.58
CA GLY A 241 22.60 -10.02 -30.30
C GLY A 241 22.96 -8.69 -29.63
N SER A 242 22.00 -7.88 -29.19
CA SER A 242 22.25 -6.62 -28.49
C SER A 242 22.51 -6.85 -27.01
N SER A 243 23.44 -6.10 -26.41
CA SER A 243 23.75 -6.19 -24.97
C SER A 243 22.53 -5.85 -24.12
N LEU A 244 22.31 -6.54 -22.99
CA LEU A 244 21.13 -6.30 -22.13
C LEU A 244 21.22 -4.96 -21.36
N CYS A 245 22.43 -4.45 -21.16
CA CYS A 245 22.66 -3.05 -20.79
C CYS A 245 23.71 -2.41 -21.72
N MET A 246 23.69 -1.08 -21.78
CA MET A 246 24.76 -0.32 -22.43
C MET A 246 26.09 -0.54 -21.72
N LYS A 247 27.15 -0.63 -22.50
CA LYS A 247 28.53 -0.80 -22.03
C LYS A 247 29.48 -0.18 -23.06
N ASP A 248 30.71 0.04 -22.64
CA ASP A 248 31.81 0.54 -23.47
C ASP A 248 31.56 1.95 -24.06
N SER A 249 30.58 2.70 -23.54
CA SER A 249 30.48 4.14 -23.78
C SER A 249 31.63 4.85 -23.08
N ILE A 250 32.15 5.89 -23.73
CA ILE A 250 33.11 6.83 -23.13
C ILE A 250 32.48 7.63 -22.00
N PHE A 251 31.15 7.73 -21.96
CA PHE A 251 30.39 8.39 -20.91
C PHE A 251 29.89 7.36 -19.90
N SER A 252 30.48 7.38 -18.69
CA SER A 252 30.17 6.38 -17.65
C SER A 252 28.70 6.38 -17.22
N ASN A 253 28.01 7.51 -17.34
CA ASN A 253 26.58 7.67 -17.03
C ASN A 253 25.66 7.01 -18.05
N GLU A 254 26.18 6.60 -19.21
CA GLU A 254 25.43 5.79 -20.17
C GLU A 254 25.61 4.30 -19.90
N ASN A 255 26.79 3.90 -19.43
CA ASN A 255 27.10 2.51 -19.11
C ASN A 255 26.21 2.01 -17.96
N GLY A 256 25.56 0.86 -18.20
CA GLY A 256 24.60 0.25 -17.29
C GLY A 256 23.16 0.57 -17.62
N GLY A 257 22.93 1.51 -18.56
CA GLY A 257 21.60 1.87 -19.03
C GLY A 257 20.87 0.65 -19.60
N THR A 258 19.65 0.41 -19.12
CA THR A 258 18.78 -0.68 -19.60
C THR A 258 17.49 -0.11 -20.17
N ASN A 259 16.92 -0.82 -21.15
CA ASN A 259 15.53 -0.61 -21.53
C ASN A 259 14.61 -1.62 -20.81
N PHE A 260 13.30 -1.39 -20.84
CA PHE A 260 12.31 -2.22 -20.15
C PHE A 260 12.29 -3.68 -20.65
N LEU A 261 12.57 -3.95 -21.94
CA LEU A 261 12.70 -5.33 -22.44
C LEU A 261 13.93 -6.04 -21.86
N GLY A 262 15.05 -5.34 -21.81
CA GLY A 262 16.30 -5.84 -21.22
C GLY A 262 16.14 -6.18 -19.74
N ARG A 263 15.44 -5.34 -18.97
CA ARG A 263 15.15 -5.60 -17.55
C ARG A 263 14.38 -6.90 -17.32
N ALA A 264 13.35 -7.18 -18.12
CA ALA A 264 12.62 -8.44 -18.05
C ALA A 264 13.55 -9.66 -18.28
N LYS A 265 14.42 -9.58 -19.28
CA LYS A 265 15.40 -10.64 -19.60
C LYS A 265 16.47 -10.81 -18.52
N ILE A 266 16.93 -9.71 -17.93
CA ILE A 266 17.87 -9.72 -16.80
C ILE A 266 17.25 -10.44 -15.61
N ILE A 267 16.04 -10.03 -15.20
CA ILE A 267 15.34 -10.64 -14.05
C ILE A 267 15.08 -12.12 -14.31
N LYS A 268 14.52 -12.48 -15.47
CA LYS A 268 14.26 -13.88 -15.84
C LYS A 268 15.53 -14.72 -15.83
N GLY A 269 16.61 -14.22 -16.42
CA GLY A 269 17.86 -14.95 -16.54
C GLY A 269 18.60 -15.14 -15.22
N MET A 270 18.46 -14.22 -14.27
CA MET A 270 19.14 -14.29 -12.97
C MET A 270 18.32 -14.98 -11.87
N SER A 271 16.99 -14.89 -11.93
CA SER A 271 16.10 -15.37 -10.86
C SER A 271 15.09 -16.43 -11.30
N GLY A 272 14.87 -16.60 -12.60
CA GLY A 272 13.81 -17.44 -13.14
C GLY A 272 12.41 -16.80 -13.10
N LEU A 273 12.26 -15.63 -12.47
CA LEU A 273 10.98 -14.92 -12.40
C LEU A 273 10.54 -14.42 -13.79
N ASP A 274 9.29 -14.72 -14.15
CA ASP A 274 8.65 -14.17 -15.33
C ASP A 274 8.21 -12.73 -15.08
N VAL A 275 8.63 -11.83 -15.96
CA VAL A 275 8.36 -10.40 -15.89
C VAL A 275 7.89 -9.94 -17.26
N ARG A 276 6.70 -9.36 -17.30
CA ARG A 276 6.15 -8.73 -18.50
C ARG A 276 6.75 -7.34 -18.66
N ALA A 277 6.99 -6.97 -19.90
CA ALA A 277 7.45 -5.65 -20.29
C ALA A 277 6.31 -4.99 -21.07
N GLU A 278 5.62 -4.04 -20.44
CA GLU A 278 4.34 -3.52 -20.93
C GLU A 278 4.37 -2.00 -21.15
N VAL A 279 3.48 -1.55 -22.03
CA VAL A 279 3.16 -0.14 -22.24
C VAL A 279 1.72 0.07 -21.79
N ILE A 280 1.52 0.48 -20.55
CA ILE A 280 0.20 0.61 -19.93
C ILE A 280 0.13 1.85 -19.02
N PRO A 281 -1.06 2.46 -18.83
CA PRO A 281 -1.21 3.63 -17.96
C PRO A 281 -0.85 3.34 -16.50
N LEU A 282 -0.35 4.35 -15.77
CA LEU A 282 0.08 4.19 -14.38
C LEU A 282 -1.05 3.72 -13.44
N SER A 283 -2.30 4.12 -13.73
CA SER A 283 -3.48 3.66 -13.01
C SER A 283 -3.75 2.16 -13.15
N GLU A 284 -3.38 1.55 -14.28
CA GLU A 284 -3.47 0.11 -14.49
C GLU A 284 -2.29 -0.61 -13.82
N VAL A 285 -1.09 -0.02 -13.86
CA VAL A 285 0.08 -0.50 -13.11
C VAL A 285 -0.21 -0.59 -11.60
N ALA A 286 -0.94 0.40 -11.05
CA ALA A 286 -1.30 0.46 -9.63
C ALA A 286 -1.99 -0.82 -9.13
N LYS A 287 -2.86 -1.43 -9.94
CA LYS A 287 -3.58 -2.68 -9.57
C LYS A 287 -2.63 -3.85 -9.31
N TYR A 288 -1.50 -3.89 -10.03
CA TYR A 288 -0.48 -4.92 -9.83
C TYR A 288 0.30 -4.69 -8.55
N VAL A 289 0.62 -3.42 -8.25
CA VAL A 289 1.21 -3.06 -6.96
C VAL A 289 0.27 -3.50 -5.86
N GLU A 290 -1.01 -3.12 -5.88
CA GLU A 290 -2.04 -3.44 -4.86
C GLU A 290 -2.33 -4.94 -4.67
N THR A 291 -1.82 -5.80 -5.56
CA THR A 291 -1.96 -7.26 -5.50
C THR A 291 -0.64 -7.97 -5.21
N GLY A 292 0.39 -7.24 -4.78
CA GLY A 292 1.68 -7.83 -4.35
C GLY A 292 2.64 -8.19 -5.50
N HIS A 293 2.42 -7.68 -6.71
CA HIS A 293 3.37 -7.85 -7.80
C HIS A 293 4.52 -6.85 -7.71
N GLY A 294 5.70 -7.27 -8.16
CA GLY A 294 6.87 -6.41 -8.28
C GLY A 294 6.77 -5.53 -9.51
N VAL A 295 6.94 -4.23 -9.34
CA VAL A 295 6.80 -3.26 -10.43
C VAL A 295 8.03 -2.36 -10.54
N ILE A 296 8.58 -2.26 -11.76
CA ILE A 296 9.55 -1.23 -12.16
C ILE A 296 8.89 -0.34 -13.20
N ILE A 297 8.97 0.98 -13.04
CA ILE A 297 8.48 1.96 -14.02
C ILE A 297 9.62 2.77 -14.60
N GLY A 298 9.51 3.14 -15.88
CA GLY A 298 10.37 4.14 -16.51
C GLY A 298 9.72 5.52 -16.47
N VAL A 299 10.44 6.54 -16.00
CA VAL A 299 9.98 7.92 -15.93
C VAL A 299 10.97 8.88 -16.60
N ASN A 300 10.49 10.08 -16.93
CA ASN A 300 11.39 11.20 -17.22
C ASN A 300 11.90 11.77 -15.90
N ALA A 301 13.19 11.61 -15.62
CA ALA A 301 13.89 11.96 -14.40
C ALA A 301 13.74 13.44 -14.04
N CYS A 302 13.86 14.34 -15.02
CA CYS A 302 13.80 15.78 -14.80
C CYS A 302 12.38 16.30 -14.58
N ILE A 303 11.34 15.55 -14.98
CA ILE A 303 9.94 15.84 -14.60
C ILE A 303 9.67 15.24 -13.22
N TYR A 304 10.09 14.00 -12.99
CA TYR A 304 9.88 13.28 -11.74
C TYR A 304 10.52 13.99 -10.55
N ALA A 305 11.80 14.33 -10.62
CA ALA A 305 12.59 14.91 -9.53
C ALA A 305 13.61 15.93 -10.07
N PRO A 306 13.16 17.12 -10.53
CA PRO A 306 14.05 18.16 -11.08
C PRO A 306 15.13 18.63 -10.09
N GLU A 307 14.86 18.55 -8.78
CA GLU A 307 15.82 18.85 -7.73
C GLU A 307 16.99 17.86 -7.65
N LEU A 308 16.80 16.63 -8.15
CA LEU A 308 17.83 15.59 -8.20
C LEU A 308 18.50 15.48 -9.58
N TYR A 309 17.71 15.60 -10.64
CA TYR A 309 18.15 15.33 -12.02
C TYR A 309 18.27 16.58 -12.90
N GLY A 310 18.07 17.76 -12.31
CA GLY A 310 18.12 19.03 -13.02
C GLY A 310 16.84 19.36 -13.78
N PRO A 311 16.77 20.55 -14.40
CA PRO A 311 15.58 21.04 -15.08
C PRO A 311 15.27 20.21 -16.33
N TYR A 312 13.98 20.03 -16.61
CA TYR A 312 13.54 19.34 -17.81
C TYR A 312 13.98 20.05 -19.10
N ASN A 313 14.66 19.30 -19.98
CA ASN A 313 15.02 19.73 -21.32
C ASN A 313 14.34 18.81 -22.36
N PRO A 314 13.46 19.33 -23.23
CA PRO A 314 12.76 18.52 -24.22
C PRO A 314 13.69 17.87 -25.26
N ASN A 315 14.92 18.36 -25.40
CA ASN A 315 15.90 17.88 -26.38
C ASN A 315 16.89 16.86 -25.81
N THR A 316 16.82 16.55 -24.51
CA THR A 316 17.74 15.61 -23.86
C THR A 316 16.97 14.41 -23.32
N PRO A 317 17.35 13.17 -23.67
CA PRO A 317 16.77 11.99 -23.04
C PRO A 317 17.09 11.97 -21.54
N GLY A 318 16.08 12.14 -20.70
CA GLY A 318 16.19 12.12 -19.24
C GLY A 318 15.54 10.88 -18.64
N GLY A 319 15.81 9.68 -19.16
CA GLY A 319 15.15 8.46 -18.69
C GLY A 319 15.69 8.00 -17.34
N HIS A 320 14.79 7.60 -16.43
CA HIS A 320 15.14 6.98 -15.16
C HIS A 320 14.23 5.79 -14.84
N ALA A 321 14.72 4.84 -14.05
CA ALA A 321 13.97 3.66 -13.62
C ALA A 321 13.74 3.70 -12.11
N LEU A 322 12.51 3.43 -11.69
CA LEU A 322 12.08 3.43 -10.30
C LEU A 322 11.36 2.13 -9.96
N ILE A 323 11.44 1.69 -8.71
CA ILE A 323 10.48 0.70 -8.17
C ILE A 323 9.22 1.46 -7.78
N LEU A 324 8.06 0.99 -8.23
CA LEU A 324 6.78 1.48 -7.72
C LEU A 324 6.43 0.62 -6.50
N GLU A 325 6.65 1.18 -5.32
CA GLU A 325 6.67 0.42 -4.07
C GLU A 325 5.29 0.32 -3.44
N SER A 326 4.49 1.39 -3.51
CA SER A 326 3.16 1.42 -2.91
C SER A 326 2.27 2.43 -3.63
N VAL A 327 0.96 2.16 -3.58
CA VAL A 327 -0.10 3.05 -4.07
C VAL A 327 -0.74 3.71 -2.86
N VAL A 328 -1.09 5.00 -3.01
CA VAL A 328 -1.78 5.76 -1.97
C VAL A 328 -3.12 6.21 -2.52
N ARG A 329 -4.21 5.77 -1.89
CA ARG A 329 -5.58 6.15 -2.26
C ARG A 329 -6.20 7.06 -1.22
N ASP A 330 -7.03 7.99 -1.67
CA ASP A 330 -7.90 8.75 -0.78
C ASP A 330 -8.80 7.79 0.00
N GLY A 331 -8.96 8.03 1.31
CA GLY A 331 -9.73 7.17 2.19
C GLY A 331 -11.22 7.15 1.86
N LEU A 332 -11.75 8.22 1.26
CA LEU A 332 -13.17 8.38 0.93
C LEU A 332 -13.45 8.06 -0.54
N SER A 333 -12.79 8.77 -1.47
CA SER A 333 -13.08 8.63 -2.90
C SER A 333 -12.46 7.38 -3.53
N ARG A 334 -11.49 6.75 -2.84
CA ARG A 334 -10.67 5.65 -3.34
C ARG A 334 -9.86 6.01 -4.59
N GLU A 335 -9.80 7.29 -4.97
CA GLU A 335 -8.94 7.75 -6.06
C GLU A 335 -7.47 7.66 -5.67
N ILE A 336 -6.60 7.42 -6.65
CA ILE A 336 -5.15 7.41 -6.41
C ILE A 336 -4.68 8.85 -6.23
N VAL A 337 -4.20 9.16 -5.02
CA VAL A 337 -3.68 10.49 -4.67
C VAL A 337 -2.16 10.54 -4.74
N GLY A 338 -1.49 9.40 -4.64
CA GLY A 338 -0.04 9.36 -4.80
C GLY A 338 0.53 7.95 -4.82
N TYR A 339 1.86 7.90 -4.83
CA TYR A 339 2.62 6.67 -4.88
C TYR A 339 3.87 6.82 -4.02
N TYR A 340 4.32 5.71 -3.41
CA TYR A 340 5.69 5.62 -2.96
C TYR A 340 6.53 4.96 -4.02
N VAL A 341 7.69 5.55 -4.30
CA VAL A 341 8.70 5.00 -5.22
C VAL A 341 10.01 4.78 -4.50
N ILE A 342 10.80 3.81 -4.96
CA ILE A 342 12.20 3.69 -4.56
C ILE A 342 13.09 4.14 -5.72
N ASP A 343 13.85 5.19 -5.46
CA ASP A 343 14.85 5.76 -6.36
C ASP A 343 16.26 5.34 -5.93
N SER A 344 16.96 4.61 -6.80
CA SER A 344 18.32 4.13 -6.54
C SER A 344 19.37 5.24 -6.42
N ASN A 345 19.03 6.49 -6.74
CA ASN A 345 19.91 7.63 -6.56
C ASN A 345 19.87 8.22 -5.14
N GLY A 346 19.03 7.68 -4.25
CA GLY A 346 19.11 7.97 -2.82
C GLY A 346 20.47 7.56 -2.22
N SER A 347 20.94 8.30 -1.22
CA SER A 347 22.21 8.02 -0.52
C SER A 347 22.03 7.08 0.69
N THR A 348 20.83 7.05 1.25
CA THR A 348 20.38 6.11 2.29
C THR A 348 19.08 5.43 1.87
N ALA A 349 18.70 4.36 2.58
CA ALA A 349 17.43 3.69 2.39
C ALA A 349 16.25 4.68 2.54
N GLU A 350 16.24 5.50 3.60
CA GLU A 350 15.18 6.48 3.85
C GLU A 350 15.10 7.53 2.73
N SER A 351 16.24 8.01 2.22
CA SER A 351 16.27 8.98 1.11
C SER A 351 15.85 8.38 -0.24
N ALA A 352 15.92 7.06 -0.38
CA ALA A 352 15.56 6.36 -1.61
C ALA A 352 14.04 6.19 -1.74
N CYS A 353 13.31 6.05 -0.63
CA CYS A 353 11.85 5.93 -0.66
C CYS A 353 11.18 7.31 -0.59
N ARG A 354 10.37 7.65 -1.61
CA ARG A 354 9.75 8.98 -1.73
C ARG A 354 8.26 8.87 -2.04
N PHE A 355 7.45 9.67 -1.36
CA PHE A 355 6.06 9.90 -1.74
C PHE A 355 6.00 10.92 -2.88
N ILE A 356 5.25 10.60 -3.94
CA ILE A 356 5.03 11.46 -5.10
C ILE A 356 3.53 11.55 -5.37
N GLU A 357 3.02 12.77 -5.54
CA GLU A 357 1.64 13.04 -5.92
C GLU A 357 1.28 12.37 -7.26
N ALA A 358 0.07 11.82 -7.37
CA ALA A 358 -0.32 10.98 -8.50
C ALA A 358 -0.19 11.69 -9.85
N ASN A 359 -0.69 12.92 -9.94
CA ASN A 359 -0.61 13.72 -11.16
C ASN A 359 0.83 14.03 -11.59
N HIS A 360 1.75 14.15 -10.63
CA HIS A 360 3.15 14.44 -10.90
C HIS A 360 3.86 13.21 -11.48
N LEU A 361 3.69 12.04 -10.83
CA LEU A 361 4.31 10.81 -11.29
C LEU A 361 3.75 10.35 -12.64
N THR A 362 2.44 10.47 -12.84
CA THR A 362 1.77 10.13 -14.11
C THR A 362 2.38 10.92 -15.28
N LYS A 363 2.56 12.24 -15.13
CA LYS A 363 3.18 13.08 -16.18
C LYS A 363 4.60 12.62 -16.51
N ALA A 364 5.41 12.30 -15.50
CA ALA A 364 6.78 11.83 -15.70
C ALA A 364 6.82 10.46 -16.39
N PHE A 365 5.91 9.56 -16.04
CA PHE A 365 5.78 8.22 -16.60
C PHE A 365 5.28 8.25 -18.05
N GLU A 366 4.25 9.05 -18.35
CA GLU A 366 3.71 9.25 -19.70
C GLU A 366 4.76 9.83 -20.63
N LYS A 367 5.55 10.80 -20.14
CA LYS A 367 6.62 11.38 -20.94
C LYS A 367 7.70 10.36 -21.34
N GLN A 368 7.86 9.30 -20.56
CA GLN A 368 8.78 8.21 -20.84
C GLN A 368 8.15 7.04 -21.61
N GLY A 369 6.91 7.22 -22.07
CA GLY A 369 6.19 6.28 -22.93
C GLY A 369 5.48 5.16 -22.19
N CYS A 370 5.08 5.38 -20.93
CA CYS A 370 4.25 4.46 -20.14
C CYS A 370 4.84 3.04 -19.98
N ARG A 371 6.16 2.92 -19.89
CA ARG A 371 6.85 1.62 -19.87
C ARG A 371 7.01 1.06 -18.47
N ALA A 372 6.45 -0.12 -18.23
CA ALA A 372 6.54 -0.83 -16.96
C ALA A 372 7.11 -2.25 -17.13
N ASN A 373 7.72 -2.76 -16.07
CA ASN A 373 8.04 -4.16 -15.87
C ASN A 373 7.23 -4.68 -14.68
N ILE A 374 6.50 -5.77 -14.87
CA ILE A 374 5.56 -6.29 -13.89
C ILE A 374 5.81 -7.79 -13.75
N THR A 375 6.05 -8.29 -12.55
CA THR A 375 6.15 -9.74 -12.32
C THR A 375 4.83 -10.41 -12.71
N GLU A 376 4.87 -11.59 -13.32
CA GLU A 376 3.64 -12.35 -13.60
C GLU A 376 3.02 -12.98 -12.35
N ARG A 377 3.82 -13.09 -11.29
CA ARG A 377 3.44 -13.67 -10.02
C ARG A 377 3.61 -12.65 -8.91
N ILE A 378 2.90 -12.91 -7.82
CA ILE A 378 3.03 -12.20 -6.56
C ILE A 378 4.41 -12.49 -5.97
N ILE A 379 5.13 -11.44 -5.59
CA ILE A 379 6.45 -11.53 -4.94
C ILE A 379 6.45 -10.87 -3.56
N TRP A 380 5.32 -10.30 -3.17
CA TRP A 380 5.13 -9.62 -1.90
C TRP A 380 3.78 -9.98 -1.29
#